data_AF-A0A225D8N6-F1
#
_entry.id   AF-A0A225D8N6-F1
#
_cell.length_a   1.000
_cell.length_b   1.000
_cell.length_c   1.000
_cell.angle_alpha   90.00
_cell.angle_beta   90.00
_cell.angle_gamma   90.00
#
_symmetry.space_group_name_H-M   'P 1'
#
loop_
_entity.id
_entity.type
_entity.pdbx_description
1 polymer ?
#
loop_
_entity_poly.entity_id
_entity_poly.type
_entity_poly.pdbx_seq_one_letter_code
_entity_poly.pdbx_strand_id
1 'polypeptide(L)'
;MNQLIHCAARLLDKKQKAVGGGVLISNNRVLTCAHVVNTALDLDANNTLMPNGSILVDFPLLAQGGRHYSRVVFFHFDPANQAEDVAVLELQTKPKGCTPATFCSDVDLYGFKFEAYGYADGYETGAWSEGKLGRIDALGLLQLTNTEITGYAVEPGFSGTPVWVGQLSAVAGIVVSSDKDPNTRVSFLIPTAKLASRYPDLSGLVRSKSHSRLIEEELASVAGVGKHQIRISEAAHGKFRWRGGIAPVQFGLLWKGRTDFLIAYEPAQTRCRDVSDALLRAAIHGSGGTLFVAEPDRWKERSTEIVNKCLGTNWDRSSPSLAAATARTWGLQPLTEYEDAEYLVEKEYSPTELSSILNTVMDLVLLERLSEFASEMLVDGKSGELAMTIESELATEMWVVWQEWEATLRDQPELLSHFFRVMMSKADVKQLQFAQARVGLHTLVPCLLRSVIFALAIRVCLPWDFRPVMDERHANIVARHGYAHLCGLQLIEAVMIVQKVQSLMWETDYVILPHFTDPGEDIPSLSKSFMNGESKFSRLDKPTAGSPLFLTGDGAFLRAILAGKHDLQAHLQGVVAKWITRQEKEIDQAVEGAAHAS
;
A
#
# COMPACT_ATOMS: atom_id res chain seq x y z
N MET A 1 -14.96 -5.18 -10.65
CA MET A 1 -16.30 -4.61 -10.38
C MET A 1 -16.13 -3.10 -10.23
N ASN A 2 -16.97 -2.28 -10.88
CA ASN A 2 -16.77 -0.82 -10.96
C ASN A 2 -17.07 -0.18 -9.59
N GLN A 3 -16.07 0.40 -8.91
CA GLN A 3 -16.24 1.04 -7.57
C GLN A 3 -17.30 2.14 -7.61
N LEU A 4 -17.48 2.78 -8.76
CA LEU A 4 -18.47 3.82 -8.98
C LEU A 4 -19.89 3.38 -8.58
N ILE A 5 -20.23 2.10 -8.76
CA ILE A 5 -21.52 1.51 -8.36
C ILE A 5 -21.77 1.63 -6.85
N HIS A 6 -20.71 1.56 -6.05
CA HIS A 6 -20.79 1.51 -4.59
C HIS A 6 -20.67 2.89 -3.93
N CYS A 7 -20.36 3.94 -4.69
CA CYS A 7 -20.10 5.27 -4.13
C CYS A 7 -20.88 6.41 -4.79
N ALA A 8 -21.44 6.22 -5.99
CA ALA A 8 -22.22 7.24 -6.68
C ALA A 8 -23.58 7.49 -5.98
N ALA A 9 -23.80 8.73 -5.59
CA ALA A 9 -25.02 9.20 -4.95
C ALA A 9 -25.83 10.11 -5.88
N ARG A 10 -27.12 10.24 -5.60
CA ARG A 10 -28.04 11.18 -6.23
C ARG A 10 -28.66 12.07 -5.18
N LEU A 11 -28.68 13.37 -5.44
CA LEU A 11 -29.31 14.37 -4.58
C LEU A 11 -30.68 14.72 -5.14
N LEU A 12 -31.66 14.79 -4.25
CA LEU A 12 -33.06 15.04 -4.57
C LEU A 12 -33.53 16.35 -3.95
N ASP A 13 -34.33 17.11 -4.70
CA ASP A 13 -35.02 18.29 -4.18
C ASP A 13 -36.23 17.94 -3.30
N LYS A 14 -36.94 18.96 -2.81
CA LYS A 14 -38.17 18.80 -2.00
C LYS A 14 -39.30 18.08 -2.74
N LYS A 15 -39.28 18.04 -4.07
CA LYS A 15 -40.23 17.32 -4.92
C LYS A 15 -39.74 15.91 -5.27
N GLN A 16 -38.60 15.49 -4.72
CA GLN A 16 -37.90 14.24 -5.02
C GLN A 16 -37.43 14.12 -6.47
N LYS A 17 -37.20 15.24 -7.16
CA LYS A 17 -36.55 15.26 -8.47
C LYS A 17 -35.03 15.29 -8.28
N ALA A 18 -34.31 14.55 -9.13
CA ALA A 18 -32.85 14.60 -9.18
C ALA A 18 -32.37 16.00 -9.57
N VAL A 19 -31.43 16.56 -8.79
CA VAL A 19 -30.84 17.88 -9.05
C VAL A 19 -29.32 17.83 -9.25
N GLY A 20 -28.71 16.68 -8.99
CA GLY A 20 -27.28 16.45 -9.21
C GLY A 20 -26.80 15.14 -8.59
N GLY A 21 -25.52 14.87 -8.78
CA GLY A 21 -24.83 13.72 -8.23
C GLY A 21 -24.04 14.03 -6.96
N GLY A 22 -23.50 12.97 -6.37
CA GLY A 22 -22.53 13.06 -5.29
C GLY A 22 -21.67 11.80 -5.23
N VAL A 23 -20.64 11.82 -4.40
CA VAL A 23 -19.77 10.68 -4.16
C VAL A 23 -19.58 10.43 -2.68
N LEU A 24 -19.78 9.19 -2.24
CA LEU A 24 -19.53 8.79 -0.86
C LEU A 24 -18.02 8.87 -0.58
N ILE A 25 -17.62 9.65 0.42
CA ILE A 25 -16.23 9.86 0.82
C ILE A 25 -15.93 9.31 2.22
N SER A 26 -16.93 8.89 2.99
CA SER A 26 -16.69 8.19 4.26
C SER A 26 -17.85 7.24 4.57
N ASN A 27 -17.90 6.67 5.77
CA ASN A 27 -19.03 5.83 6.19
C ASN A 27 -20.40 6.52 6.08
N ASN A 28 -20.46 7.85 6.11
CA ASN A 28 -21.71 8.61 6.05
C ASN A 28 -21.55 10.04 5.46
N ARG A 29 -20.45 10.36 4.77
CA ARG A 29 -20.27 11.69 4.15
C ARG A 29 -20.27 11.60 2.63
N VAL A 30 -20.97 12.52 1.97
CA VAL A 30 -21.10 12.63 0.52
C VAL A 30 -20.54 13.96 0.05
N LEU A 31 -19.59 13.95 -0.88
CA LEU A 31 -19.05 15.11 -1.56
C LEU A 31 -19.90 15.43 -2.80
N THR A 32 -20.16 16.71 -3.05
CA THR A 32 -20.93 17.21 -4.20
C THR A 32 -20.54 18.66 -4.52
N CYS A 33 -21.19 19.27 -5.51
CA CYS A 33 -21.09 20.70 -5.78
C CYS A 33 -22.00 21.51 -4.84
N ALA A 34 -21.54 22.68 -4.42
CA ALA A 34 -22.29 23.56 -3.54
C ALA A 34 -23.54 24.16 -4.24
N HIS A 35 -23.48 24.45 -5.54
CA HIS A 35 -24.68 24.91 -6.26
C HIS A 35 -25.79 23.83 -6.30
N VAL A 36 -25.43 22.55 -6.33
CA VAL A 36 -26.41 21.44 -6.28
C VAL A 36 -27.15 21.46 -4.93
N VAL A 37 -26.45 21.79 -3.85
CA VAL A 37 -27.03 21.97 -2.51
C VAL A 37 -28.01 23.15 -2.48
N ASN A 38 -27.66 24.29 -3.09
CA ASN A 38 -28.57 25.43 -3.21
C ASN A 38 -29.86 25.03 -3.96
N THR A 39 -29.73 24.34 -5.10
CA THR A 39 -30.87 23.85 -5.89
C THR A 39 -31.73 22.86 -5.09
N ALA A 40 -31.12 21.89 -4.40
CA ALA A 40 -31.85 20.88 -3.62
C ALA A 40 -32.69 21.51 -2.49
N LEU A 41 -32.18 22.59 -1.89
CA LEU A 41 -32.84 23.30 -0.80
C LEU A 41 -33.78 24.42 -1.25
N ASP A 42 -33.89 24.66 -2.56
CA ASP A 42 -34.68 25.76 -3.15
C ASP A 42 -34.22 27.13 -2.61
N LEU A 43 -32.90 27.35 -2.64
CA LEU A 43 -32.24 28.59 -2.23
C LEU A 43 -31.86 29.42 -3.46
N ASP A 44 -31.48 30.68 -3.23
CA ASP A 44 -30.88 31.52 -4.27
C ASP A 44 -29.66 30.82 -4.90
N ALA A 45 -29.59 30.81 -6.24
CA ALA A 45 -28.53 30.13 -6.97
C ALA A 45 -27.12 30.65 -6.63
N ASN A 46 -27.02 31.92 -6.20
CA ASN A 46 -25.79 32.58 -5.78
C ASN A 46 -25.60 32.58 -4.26
N ASN A 47 -26.39 31.82 -3.50
CA ASN A 47 -26.24 31.75 -2.04
C ASN A 47 -24.86 31.18 -1.66
N THR A 48 -24.05 32.00 -0.99
CA THR A 48 -22.73 31.63 -0.47
C THR A 48 -22.74 31.33 1.03
N LEU A 49 -23.87 31.55 1.72
CA LEU A 49 -24.02 31.30 3.14
C LEU A 49 -24.28 29.81 3.39
N MET A 50 -23.72 29.29 4.49
CA MET A 50 -23.91 27.90 4.94
C MET A 50 -25.40 27.55 4.98
N PRO A 51 -25.88 26.62 4.12
CA PRO A 51 -27.29 26.29 4.04
C PRO A 51 -27.77 25.53 5.27
N ASN A 52 -28.96 25.89 5.75
CA ASN A 52 -29.69 25.13 6.76
C ASN A 52 -30.86 24.40 6.09
N GLY A 53 -30.89 23.08 6.23
CA GLY A 53 -31.94 22.26 5.65
C GLY A 53 -31.54 20.80 5.55
N SER A 54 -32.52 19.93 5.31
CA SER A 54 -32.27 18.53 5.06
C SER A 54 -32.42 18.21 3.58
N ILE A 55 -31.45 17.47 3.04
CA ILE A 55 -31.42 17.02 1.65
C ILE A 55 -31.62 15.51 1.64
N LEU A 56 -32.37 15.01 0.67
CA LEU A 56 -32.57 13.58 0.49
C LEU A 56 -31.52 13.06 -0.50
N VAL A 57 -30.80 12.01 -0.10
CA VAL A 57 -29.73 11.37 -0.88
C VAL A 57 -30.05 9.88 -1.05
N ASP A 58 -29.89 9.35 -2.26
CA ASP A 58 -29.94 7.90 -2.52
C ASP A 58 -28.79 7.41 -3.42
N PHE A 59 -28.68 6.08 -3.56
CA PHE A 59 -27.61 5.39 -4.28
C PHE A 59 -28.19 4.49 -5.39
N PRO A 60 -28.59 5.06 -6.54
CA PRO A 60 -29.42 4.35 -7.52
C PRO A 60 -28.73 3.17 -8.22
N LEU A 61 -27.40 3.18 -8.31
CA LEU A 61 -26.63 2.05 -8.86
C LEU A 61 -26.55 0.84 -7.90
N LEU A 62 -26.93 1.02 -6.62
CA LEU A 62 -26.89 -0.02 -5.61
C LEU A 62 -28.19 -0.02 -4.79
N ALA A 63 -29.14 -0.89 -5.13
CA ALA A 63 -30.48 -0.93 -4.54
C ALA A 63 -30.49 -1.00 -2.99
N GLN A 64 -29.53 -1.73 -2.39
CA GLN A 64 -29.38 -1.83 -0.93
C GLN A 64 -28.90 -0.54 -0.24
N GLY A 65 -28.38 0.43 -1.01
CA GLY A 65 -27.89 1.70 -0.51
C GLY A 65 -28.98 2.52 0.16
N GLY A 66 -30.22 2.50 -0.34
CA GLY A 66 -31.37 3.15 0.30
C GLY A 66 -31.40 4.67 0.19
N ARG A 67 -32.34 5.30 0.90
CA ARG A 67 -32.58 6.75 0.97
C ARG A 67 -32.21 7.30 2.34
N HIS A 68 -31.53 8.44 2.36
CA HIS A 68 -30.98 9.04 3.57
C HIS A 68 -31.26 10.54 3.60
N TYR A 69 -31.79 11.02 4.71
CA TYR A 69 -31.72 12.45 5.01
C TYR A 69 -30.30 12.82 5.39
N SER A 70 -29.87 14.00 4.95
CA SER A 70 -28.56 14.55 5.24
C SER A 70 -28.64 16.00 5.68
N ARG A 71 -27.54 16.50 6.24
CA ARG A 71 -27.31 17.93 6.51
C ARG A 71 -26.01 18.38 5.89
N VAL A 72 -25.88 19.66 5.56
CA VAL A 72 -24.63 20.23 5.07
C VAL A 72 -23.66 20.37 6.23
N VAL A 73 -22.43 19.85 6.08
CA VAL A 73 -21.36 19.94 7.10
C VAL A 73 -20.14 20.72 6.60
N PHE A 74 -20.03 20.91 5.29
CA PHE A 74 -19.06 21.80 4.67
C PHE A 74 -19.70 22.45 3.45
N PHE A 75 -19.47 23.75 3.25
CA PHE A 75 -20.01 24.50 2.12
C PHE A 75 -19.02 25.60 1.71
N HIS A 76 -18.53 25.52 0.49
CA HIS A 76 -17.67 26.52 -0.12
C HIS A 76 -18.17 26.80 -1.53
N PHE A 77 -18.63 28.03 -1.78
CA PHE A 77 -19.21 28.42 -3.05
C PHE A 77 -18.79 29.85 -3.42
N ASP A 78 -18.16 30.01 -4.57
CA ASP A 78 -17.95 31.29 -5.24
C ASP A 78 -18.63 31.27 -6.63
N PRO A 79 -19.76 31.98 -6.81
CA PRO A 79 -20.45 32.05 -8.10
C PRO A 79 -19.58 32.59 -9.25
N ALA A 80 -18.51 33.33 -8.94
CA ALA A 80 -17.58 33.86 -9.93
C ALA A 80 -16.46 32.86 -10.30
N ASN A 81 -16.27 31.78 -9.54
CA ASN A 81 -15.21 30.80 -9.75
C ASN A 81 -15.72 29.36 -9.59
N GLN A 82 -15.97 28.70 -10.71
CA GLN A 82 -16.46 27.32 -10.74
C GLN A 82 -15.50 26.30 -10.09
N ALA A 83 -14.22 26.62 -9.92
CA ALA A 83 -13.29 25.75 -9.18
C ALA A 83 -13.51 25.80 -7.65
N GLU A 84 -14.36 26.71 -7.17
CA GLU A 84 -14.69 26.94 -5.76
C GLU A 84 -16.16 26.59 -5.50
N ASP A 85 -16.55 25.37 -5.84
CA ASP A 85 -17.93 24.90 -5.79
C ASP A 85 -18.01 23.50 -5.18
N VAL A 86 -17.87 23.45 -3.85
CA VAL A 86 -17.66 22.21 -3.09
C VAL A 86 -18.53 22.20 -1.84
N ALA A 87 -19.29 21.12 -1.65
CA ALA A 87 -20.04 20.88 -0.43
C ALA A 87 -19.90 19.43 0.04
N VAL A 88 -19.98 19.23 1.36
CA VAL A 88 -20.03 17.90 1.98
C VAL A 88 -21.30 17.78 2.79
N LEU A 89 -22.03 16.69 2.55
CA LEU A 89 -23.23 16.30 3.27
C LEU A 89 -22.90 15.18 4.25
N GLU A 90 -23.49 15.22 5.43
CA GLU A 90 -23.46 14.12 6.39
C GLU A 90 -24.83 13.43 6.42
N LEU A 91 -24.86 12.14 6.10
CA LEU A 91 -26.04 11.29 6.12
C LEU A 91 -26.37 10.90 7.56
N GLN A 92 -27.66 10.89 7.91
CA GLN A 92 -28.14 10.48 9.24
C GLN A 92 -27.84 9.00 9.55
N THR A 93 -27.76 8.16 8.53
CA THR A 93 -27.49 6.73 8.66
C THR A 93 -26.49 6.29 7.59
N LYS A 94 -25.68 5.27 7.92
CA LYS A 94 -24.73 4.67 6.98
C LYS A 94 -25.49 3.92 5.86
N PRO A 95 -25.22 4.20 4.58
CA PRO A 95 -25.82 3.47 3.47
C PRO A 95 -25.24 2.06 3.40
N LYS A 96 -26.12 1.05 3.28
CA LYS A 96 -25.70 -0.37 3.34
C LYS A 96 -25.02 -0.78 2.03
N GLY A 97 -23.88 -1.43 2.15
CA GLY A 97 -23.11 -1.98 1.02
C GLY A 97 -22.46 -0.94 0.09
N CYS A 98 -22.62 0.35 0.40
CA CYS A 98 -21.84 1.41 -0.23
C CYS A 98 -20.45 1.49 0.44
N THR A 99 -19.45 1.86 -0.35
CA THR A 99 -18.06 2.03 0.11
C THR A 99 -17.56 3.40 -0.31
N PRO A 100 -16.72 4.08 0.51
CA PRO A 100 -16.11 5.34 0.11
C PRO A 100 -15.34 5.21 -1.22
N ALA A 101 -15.40 6.25 -2.04
CA ALA A 101 -14.63 6.34 -3.26
C ALA A 101 -13.15 6.57 -2.96
N THR A 102 -12.33 5.98 -3.81
CA THR A 102 -10.91 6.28 -3.93
C THR A 102 -10.74 7.43 -4.91
N PHE A 103 -9.89 8.41 -4.61
CA PHE A 103 -9.59 9.52 -5.51
C PHE A 103 -8.15 9.45 -6.04
N CYS A 104 -7.86 10.09 -7.18
CA CYS A 104 -6.49 10.25 -7.69
C CYS A 104 -6.10 11.72 -7.77
N SER A 105 -4.87 12.06 -7.36
CA SER A 105 -4.24 13.37 -7.56
C SER A 105 -2.84 13.23 -8.15
N ASP A 106 -2.29 14.33 -8.67
CA ASP A 106 -0.90 14.42 -9.15
C ASP A 106 -0.56 13.45 -10.30
N VAL A 107 -1.59 13.09 -11.08
CA VAL A 107 -1.51 12.30 -12.32
C VAL A 107 -1.79 13.22 -13.51
N ASP A 108 -1.00 13.09 -14.60
CA ASP A 108 -1.38 13.66 -15.88
C ASP A 108 -2.48 12.79 -16.49
N LEU A 109 -3.71 13.29 -16.44
CA LEU A 109 -4.91 12.58 -16.88
C LEU A 109 -5.19 12.74 -18.37
N TYR A 110 -4.35 13.47 -19.11
CA TYR A 110 -4.61 13.76 -20.52
C TYR A 110 -4.77 12.48 -21.35
N GLY A 111 -5.90 12.37 -22.05
CA GLY A 111 -6.23 11.26 -22.94
C GLY A 111 -6.81 10.01 -22.25
N PHE A 112 -6.85 9.98 -20.91
CA PHE A 112 -7.45 8.86 -20.17
C PHE A 112 -8.96 8.80 -20.43
N LYS A 113 -9.50 7.58 -20.44
CA LYS A 113 -10.95 7.39 -20.58
C LYS A 113 -11.65 7.66 -19.25
N PHE A 114 -12.83 8.25 -19.31
CA PHE A 114 -13.67 8.44 -18.13
C PHE A 114 -15.05 7.82 -18.31
N GLU A 115 -15.67 7.52 -17.17
CA GLU A 115 -17.08 7.16 -17.02
C GLU A 115 -17.72 8.06 -15.95
N ALA A 116 -18.94 8.53 -16.18
CA ALA A 116 -19.73 9.27 -15.20
C ALA A 116 -21.20 8.88 -15.31
N TYR A 117 -21.91 8.85 -14.18
CA TYR A 117 -23.33 8.49 -14.13
C TYR A 117 -24.17 9.63 -13.53
N GLY A 118 -24.88 10.37 -14.37
CA GLY A 118 -25.60 11.60 -13.98
C GLY A 118 -27.07 11.59 -14.36
N TYR A 119 -27.79 12.67 -13.99
CA TYR A 119 -29.25 12.74 -14.02
C TYR A 119 -29.74 13.94 -14.84
N ALA A 120 -29.49 13.90 -16.15
CA ALA A 120 -29.96 14.93 -17.08
C ALA A 120 -31.50 14.95 -17.17
N ASP A 121 -32.06 16.09 -17.60
CA ASP A 121 -33.49 16.23 -17.80
C ASP A 121 -34.03 15.17 -18.79
N GLY A 122 -35.11 14.49 -18.42
CA GLY A 122 -35.67 13.36 -19.16
C GLY A 122 -35.10 11.98 -18.79
N TYR A 123 -34.05 11.93 -17.98
CA TYR A 123 -33.38 10.69 -17.53
C TYR A 123 -33.35 10.60 -15.99
N GLU A 124 -34.53 10.54 -15.37
CA GLU A 124 -34.67 10.54 -13.90
C GLU A 124 -34.01 9.32 -13.23
N THR A 125 -33.86 8.20 -13.96
CA THR A 125 -33.14 7.01 -13.48
C THR A 125 -31.63 7.14 -13.57
N GLY A 126 -31.12 8.13 -14.32
CA GLY A 126 -29.71 8.35 -14.60
C GLY A 126 -29.23 7.72 -15.91
N ALA A 127 -28.13 8.24 -16.45
CA ALA A 127 -27.51 7.78 -17.68
C ALA A 127 -25.97 7.79 -17.58
N TRP A 128 -25.32 6.85 -18.27
CA TRP A 128 -23.88 6.79 -18.42
C TRP A 128 -23.39 7.78 -19.49
N SER A 129 -22.32 8.50 -19.17
CA SER A 129 -21.54 9.31 -20.10
C SER A 129 -20.09 8.83 -20.09
N GLU A 130 -19.51 8.67 -21.27
CA GLU A 130 -18.14 8.20 -21.47
C GLU A 130 -17.38 9.12 -22.43
N GLY A 131 -16.07 9.24 -22.23
CA GLY A 131 -15.23 10.09 -23.07
C GLY A 131 -13.77 10.07 -22.68
N LYS A 132 -13.07 11.15 -23.01
CA LYS A 132 -11.65 11.35 -22.67
C LYS A 132 -11.43 12.60 -21.83
N LEU A 133 -10.46 12.51 -20.95
CA LEU A 133 -9.96 13.62 -20.14
C LEU A 133 -9.01 14.49 -20.97
N GLY A 134 -9.24 15.80 -20.92
CA GLY A 134 -8.46 16.83 -21.62
C GLY A 134 -7.38 17.43 -20.74
N ARG A 135 -7.18 18.74 -20.82
CA ARG A 135 -6.20 19.47 -20.00
C ARG A 135 -6.88 20.28 -18.91
N ILE A 136 -6.09 20.64 -17.89
CA ILE A 136 -6.48 21.61 -16.89
C ILE A 136 -6.43 23.00 -17.52
N ASP A 137 -7.49 23.78 -17.38
CA ASP A 137 -7.58 25.15 -17.88
C ASP A 137 -6.97 26.18 -16.90
N ALA A 138 -7.03 27.46 -17.25
CA ALA A 138 -6.49 28.54 -16.44
C ALA A 138 -7.21 28.73 -15.09
N LEU A 139 -8.43 28.19 -14.92
CA LEU A 139 -9.21 28.23 -13.69
C LEU A 139 -8.94 27.00 -12.81
N GLY A 140 -8.16 26.03 -13.30
CA GLY A 140 -7.85 24.81 -12.59
C GLY A 140 -8.90 23.71 -12.77
N LEU A 141 -9.78 23.82 -13.76
CA LEU A 141 -10.77 22.80 -14.10
C LEU A 141 -10.22 21.85 -15.16
N LEU A 142 -10.54 20.56 -15.04
CA LEU A 142 -10.13 19.56 -16.02
C LEU A 142 -11.24 19.35 -17.06
N GLN A 143 -10.87 19.46 -18.33
CA GLN A 143 -11.80 19.27 -19.45
C GLN A 143 -12.18 17.81 -19.65
N LEU A 144 -13.44 17.57 -20.02
CA LEU A 144 -14.00 16.31 -20.48
C LEU A 144 -14.44 16.48 -21.93
N THR A 145 -14.07 15.54 -22.78
CA THR A 145 -14.49 15.50 -24.19
C THR A 145 -15.17 14.17 -24.46
N ASN A 146 -16.45 14.19 -24.79
CA ASN A 146 -17.16 12.99 -25.19
C ASN A 146 -16.71 12.55 -26.59
N THR A 147 -16.27 11.29 -26.72
CA THR A 147 -15.70 10.77 -27.97
C THR A 147 -16.70 10.00 -28.83
N GLU A 148 -17.85 9.62 -28.29
CA GLU A 148 -18.87 8.88 -29.04
C GLU A 148 -20.03 9.78 -29.48
N ILE A 149 -20.47 9.59 -30.73
CA ILE A 149 -21.64 10.27 -31.31
C ILE A 149 -22.94 9.71 -30.70
N THR A 150 -22.92 8.45 -30.26
CA THR A 150 -24.06 7.66 -29.78
C THR A 150 -24.23 7.62 -28.26
N GLY A 151 -23.28 8.15 -27.49
CA GLY A 151 -23.35 8.29 -26.03
C GLY A 151 -23.90 9.65 -25.58
N TYR A 152 -24.49 9.70 -24.39
CA TYR A 152 -24.97 10.94 -23.77
C TYR A 152 -23.80 11.85 -23.42
N ALA A 153 -23.95 13.15 -23.70
CA ALA A 153 -23.01 14.16 -23.27
C ALA A 153 -23.17 14.42 -21.77
N VAL A 154 -22.11 14.90 -21.12
CA VAL A 154 -22.23 15.47 -19.78
C VAL A 154 -23.03 16.78 -19.89
N GLU A 155 -24.19 16.81 -19.25
CA GLU A 155 -25.19 17.88 -19.36
C GLU A 155 -25.61 18.40 -17.97
N PRO A 156 -26.38 19.51 -17.88
CA PRO A 156 -27.00 19.93 -16.63
C PRO A 156 -27.72 18.75 -15.93
N GLY A 157 -27.39 18.52 -14.66
CA GLY A 157 -27.82 17.33 -13.90
C GLY A 157 -26.71 16.31 -13.62
N PHE A 158 -25.55 16.43 -14.29
CA PHE A 158 -24.34 15.69 -13.94
C PHE A 158 -23.52 16.35 -12.82
N SER A 159 -23.75 17.63 -12.49
CA SER A 159 -23.00 18.34 -11.46
C SER A 159 -22.94 17.57 -10.13
N GLY A 160 -21.75 17.50 -9.53
CA GLY A 160 -21.47 16.74 -8.32
C GLY A 160 -21.22 15.24 -8.55
N THR A 161 -21.45 14.72 -9.75
CA THR A 161 -21.19 13.30 -10.08
C THR A 161 -19.68 13.01 -10.11
N PRO A 162 -19.20 11.91 -9.51
CA PRO A 162 -17.81 11.49 -9.62
C PRO A 162 -17.45 11.08 -11.06
N VAL A 163 -16.29 11.53 -11.51
CA VAL A 163 -15.71 11.11 -12.79
C VAL A 163 -14.75 9.96 -12.52
N TRP A 164 -15.13 8.76 -12.94
CA TRP A 164 -14.37 7.53 -12.75
C TRP A 164 -13.36 7.31 -13.86
N VAL A 165 -12.14 6.92 -13.49
CA VAL A 165 -11.07 6.56 -14.42
C VAL A 165 -10.70 5.10 -14.18
N GLY A 166 -11.21 4.21 -15.04
CA GLY A 166 -11.01 2.76 -14.89
C GLY A 166 -9.54 2.36 -14.86
N GLN A 167 -8.69 3.05 -15.63
CA GLN A 167 -7.23 2.84 -15.65
C GLN A 167 -6.56 3.14 -14.31
N LEU A 168 -7.18 3.96 -13.46
CA LEU A 168 -6.64 4.32 -12.13
C LEU A 168 -7.43 3.68 -10.99
N SER A 169 -8.55 3.00 -11.30
CA SER A 169 -9.51 2.54 -10.31
C SER A 169 -9.84 3.62 -9.27
N ALA A 170 -10.02 4.86 -9.73
CA ALA A 170 -10.18 6.02 -8.88
C ALA A 170 -11.02 7.13 -9.53
N VAL A 171 -11.53 8.02 -8.69
CA VAL A 171 -12.24 9.23 -9.06
C VAL A 171 -11.25 10.37 -9.32
N ALA A 172 -11.30 10.98 -10.51
CA ALA A 172 -10.46 12.12 -10.90
C ALA A 172 -10.96 13.47 -10.35
N GLY A 173 -12.22 13.51 -9.93
CA GLY A 173 -12.89 14.68 -9.36
C GLY A 173 -14.40 14.59 -9.54
N ILE A 174 -15.09 15.72 -9.40
CA ILE A 174 -16.55 15.81 -9.59
C ILE A 174 -16.88 16.76 -10.73
N VAL A 175 -17.88 16.40 -11.54
CA VAL A 175 -18.39 17.27 -12.62
C VAL A 175 -18.92 18.57 -12.01
N VAL A 176 -18.64 19.72 -12.62
CA VAL A 176 -19.15 21.03 -12.14
C VAL A 176 -19.98 21.77 -13.16
N SER A 177 -19.63 21.67 -14.44
CA SER A 177 -20.32 22.41 -15.50
C SER A 177 -20.19 21.72 -16.85
N SER A 178 -21.10 22.03 -17.75
CA SER A 178 -21.00 21.78 -19.19
C SER A 178 -20.84 23.11 -19.92
N ASP A 179 -20.32 23.09 -21.15
CA ASP A 179 -20.32 24.27 -22.01
C ASP A 179 -21.76 24.78 -22.22
N LYS A 180 -21.90 26.09 -22.46
CA LYS A 180 -23.18 26.75 -22.72
C LYS A 180 -23.63 26.57 -24.17
N ASP A 181 -22.73 26.25 -25.09
CA ASP A 181 -23.12 25.87 -26.45
C ASP A 181 -23.50 24.38 -26.49
N PRO A 182 -24.79 24.05 -26.71
CA PRO A 182 -25.25 22.66 -26.78
C PRO A 182 -24.63 21.86 -27.94
N ASN A 183 -23.97 22.53 -28.91
CA ASN A 183 -23.24 21.85 -29.99
C ASN A 183 -21.80 21.48 -29.60
N THR A 184 -21.28 22.00 -28.49
CA THR A 184 -19.96 21.66 -27.97
C THR A 184 -20.08 20.58 -26.90
N ARG A 185 -19.52 19.39 -27.19
CA ARG A 185 -19.49 18.25 -26.26
C ARG A 185 -18.34 18.36 -25.25
N VAL A 186 -18.23 19.52 -24.62
CA VAL A 186 -17.20 19.84 -23.63
C VAL A 186 -17.85 20.08 -22.29
N SER A 187 -17.31 19.45 -21.26
CA SER A 187 -17.68 19.72 -19.87
C SER A 187 -16.44 19.78 -18.99
N PHE A 188 -16.63 20.20 -17.74
CA PHE A 188 -15.55 20.44 -16.81
C PHE A 188 -15.80 19.74 -15.48
N LEU A 189 -14.72 19.29 -14.86
CA LEU A 189 -14.72 18.76 -13.51
C LEU A 189 -13.75 19.54 -12.62
N ILE A 190 -14.04 19.60 -11.32
CA ILE A 190 -13.11 20.09 -10.31
C ILE A 190 -12.16 18.95 -9.95
N PRO A 191 -10.85 19.06 -10.22
CA PRO A 191 -9.91 17.96 -9.98
C PRO A 191 -9.77 17.64 -8.50
N THR A 192 -9.49 16.38 -8.17
CA THR A 192 -9.24 15.91 -6.79
C THR A 192 -8.26 16.81 -6.02
N ALA A 193 -7.16 17.24 -6.63
CA ALA A 193 -6.17 18.09 -5.95
C ALA A 193 -6.79 19.41 -5.46
N LYS A 194 -7.70 19.99 -6.26
CA LYS A 194 -8.43 21.21 -5.89
C LYS A 194 -9.44 20.90 -4.78
N LEU A 195 -10.21 19.82 -4.91
CA LEU A 195 -11.16 19.37 -3.88
C LEU A 195 -10.47 19.15 -2.53
N ALA A 196 -9.32 18.45 -2.52
CA ALA A 196 -8.54 18.16 -1.32
C ALA A 196 -7.94 19.41 -0.68
N SER A 197 -7.54 20.42 -1.49
CA SER A 197 -7.09 21.70 -0.96
C SER A 197 -8.18 22.51 -0.25
N ARG A 198 -9.46 22.29 -0.59
CA ARG A 198 -10.61 22.95 0.04
C ARG A 198 -11.19 22.16 1.20
N TYR A 199 -11.20 20.85 1.10
CA TYR A 199 -11.68 19.96 2.14
C TYR A 199 -10.57 18.94 2.48
N PRO A 200 -9.64 19.29 3.39
CA PRO A 200 -8.44 18.49 3.67
C PRO A 200 -8.72 17.06 4.16
N ASP A 201 -9.87 16.81 4.78
CA ASP A 201 -10.34 15.47 5.17
C ASP A 201 -10.46 14.51 3.96
N LEU A 202 -10.52 15.02 2.73
CA LEU A 202 -10.47 14.21 1.51
C LEU A 202 -9.10 13.55 1.30
N SER A 203 -8.02 14.15 1.82
CA SER A 203 -6.63 13.75 1.54
C SER A 203 -6.33 12.29 1.91
N GLY A 204 -6.97 11.75 2.95
CA GLY A 204 -6.83 10.35 3.34
C GLY A 204 -7.43 9.33 2.36
N LEU A 205 -8.18 9.80 1.34
CA LEU A 205 -8.78 9.00 0.27
C LEU A 205 -8.10 9.23 -1.08
N VAL A 206 -7.22 10.23 -1.14
CA VAL A 206 -6.48 10.57 -2.34
C VAL A 206 -5.30 9.63 -2.46
N ARG A 207 -5.34 8.75 -3.46
CA ARG A 207 -4.16 8.05 -3.95
C ARG A 207 -3.33 9.05 -4.75
N SER A 208 -2.29 9.60 -4.14
CA SER A 208 -1.17 10.13 -4.93
C SER A 208 -0.51 8.93 -5.63
N LYS A 209 -0.20 9.05 -6.93
CA LYS A 209 0.39 7.99 -7.79
C LYS A 209 0.78 6.70 -7.06
N SER A 210 -0.10 5.69 -7.08
CA SER A 210 0.35 4.31 -6.98
C SER A 210 1.17 4.04 -8.24
N HIS A 211 2.48 4.06 -8.10
CA HIS A 211 3.48 3.87 -9.14
C HIS A 211 3.33 2.55 -9.90
N SER A 212 2.51 1.60 -9.44
CA SER A 212 2.46 0.22 -9.90
C SER A 212 2.03 0.02 -11.36
N ARG A 213 1.02 0.73 -11.86
CA ARG A 213 0.46 0.44 -13.21
C ARG A 213 1.27 1.01 -14.39
N LEU A 214 1.89 2.19 -14.22
CA LEU A 214 2.80 2.76 -15.22
C LEU A 214 4.12 1.98 -15.29
N ILE A 215 4.56 1.43 -14.16
CA ILE A 215 5.73 0.54 -14.08
C ILE A 215 5.46 -0.74 -14.87
N GLU A 216 4.26 -1.32 -14.81
CA GLU A 216 3.93 -2.57 -15.51
C GLU A 216 3.94 -2.43 -17.04
N GLU A 217 3.31 -1.38 -17.59
CA GLU A 217 3.26 -1.16 -19.04
C GLU A 217 4.64 -0.83 -19.63
N GLU A 218 5.50 -0.10 -18.90
CA GLU A 218 6.87 0.19 -19.32
C GLU A 218 7.83 -1.01 -19.10
N LEU A 219 7.71 -1.75 -17.99
CA LEU A 219 8.52 -2.96 -17.72
C LEU A 219 8.17 -4.11 -18.69
N ALA A 220 6.93 -4.21 -19.14
CA ALA A 220 6.51 -5.24 -20.12
C ALA A 220 7.05 -4.98 -21.54
N SER A 221 7.57 -3.78 -21.82
CA SER A 221 7.95 -3.35 -23.17
C SER A 221 9.43 -3.58 -23.55
N VAL A 222 10.26 -4.15 -22.67
CA VAL A 222 11.71 -4.28 -22.92
C VAL A 222 12.25 -5.67 -22.56
N ALA A 223 12.92 -6.31 -23.53
CA ALA A 223 13.73 -7.49 -23.28
C ALA A 223 15.01 -7.09 -22.50
N GLY A 224 15.12 -7.54 -21.26
CA GLY A 224 16.21 -7.25 -20.33
C GLY A 224 17.54 -7.95 -20.67
N VAL A 225 18.23 -7.48 -21.70
CA VAL A 225 19.62 -7.85 -21.99
C VAL A 225 20.42 -6.58 -22.30
N GLY A 226 21.33 -6.19 -21.42
CA GLY A 226 22.21 -5.05 -21.67
C GLY A 226 22.87 -4.46 -20.44
N LYS A 227 23.82 -3.55 -20.68
CA LYS A 227 24.51 -2.75 -19.66
C LYS A 227 23.77 -1.42 -19.50
N HIS A 228 23.27 -1.13 -18.31
CA HIS A 228 22.53 0.12 -18.05
C HIS A 228 23.42 1.13 -17.33
N GLN A 229 23.64 2.29 -17.94
CA GLN A 229 24.36 3.39 -17.32
C GLN A 229 23.39 4.43 -16.76
N ILE A 230 23.66 4.84 -15.52
CA ILE A 230 22.92 5.87 -14.79
C ILE A 230 23.93 6.79 -14.12
N ARG A 231 23.73 8.10 -14.21
CA ARG A 231 24.44 9.13 -13.46
C ARG A 231 23.43 9.97 -12.69
N ILE A 232 23.69 10.13 -11.39
CA ILE A 232 22.91 10.95 -10.47
C ILE A 232 23.82 12.07 -9.97
N SER A 233 23.50 13.30 -10.34
CA SER A 233 24.25 14.51 -9.99
C SER A 233 23.39 15.52 -9.24
N GLU A 234 24.02 16.50 -8.59
CA GLU A 234 23.27 17.60 -8.00
C GLU A 234 22.70 18.54 -9.09
N ALA A 235 21.47 19.00 -8.87
CA ALA A 235 20.78 19.97 -9.70
C ALA A 235 20.44 21.23 -8.91
N ALA A 236 19.87 22.22 -9.61
CA ALA A 236 19.42 23.45 -8.98
C ALA A 236 18.35 23.16 -7.90
N HIS A 237 18.24 24.08 -6.93
CA HIS A 237 17.21 24.02 -5.89
C HIS A 237 17.20 22.75 -5.02
N GLY A 238 18.36 22.10 -4.87
CA GLY A 238 18.50 20.90 -4.04
C GLY A 238 17.88 19.64 -4.63
N LYS A 239 17.55 19.66 -5.92
CA LYS A 239 17.10 18.47 -6.67
C LYS A 239 18.27 17.60 -7.08
N PHE A 240 17.98 16.36 -7.44
CA PHE A 240 18.93 15.47 -8.10
C PHE A 240 18.58 15.35 -9.57
N ARG A 241 19.60 15.41 -10.43
CA ARG A 241 19.50 15.16 -11.86
C ARG A 241 19.82 13.70 -12.12
N TRP A 242 18.86 12.99 -12.71
CA TRP A 242 19.03 11.66 -13.26
C TRP A 242 19.40 11.76 -14.73
N ARG A 243 20.47 11.09 -15.14
CA ARG A 243 20.84 10.84 -16.54
C ARG A 243 21.00 9.34 -16.71
N GLY A 244 20.14 8.67 -17.47
CA GLY A 244 20.27 7.23 -17.65
C GLY A 244 19.75 6.72 -18.99
N GLY A 245 20.23 5.55 -19.41
CA GLY A 245 19.63 4.81 -20.53
C GLY A 245 18.25 4.22 -20.18
N ILE A 246 17.88 4.30 -18.90
CA ILE A 246 16.57 3.94 -18.36
C ILE A 246 16.09 5.04 -17.42
N ALA A 247 14.77 5.21 -17.30
CA ALA A 247 14.15 6.10 -16.32
C ALA A 247 14.17 5.47 -14.90
N PRO A 248 14.04 6.26 -13.82
CA PRO A 248 13.96 5.72 -12.45
C PRO A 248 12.85 4.67 -12.26
N VAL A 249 11.73 4.81 -12.97
CA VAL A 249 10.60 3.84 -12.92
C VAL A 249 10.96 2.48 -13.52
N GLN A 250 11.98 2.42 -14.37
CA GLN A 250 12.52 1.19 -14.96
C GLN A 250 13.66 0.62 -14.12
N PHE A 251 14.02 1.23 -12.99
CA PHE A 251 15.16 0.80 -12.17
C PHE A 251 14.98 -0.61 -11.57
N GLY A 252 13.74 -1.11 -11.48
CA GLY A 252 13.47 -2.50 -11.11
C GLY A 252 14.07 -3.53 -12.09
N LEU A 253 14.38 -3.13 -13.33
CA LEU A 253 15.06 -3.98 -14.30
C LEU A 253 16.40 -4.52 -13.77
N LEU A 254 17.06 -3.82 -12.85
CA LEU A 254 18.31 -4.28 -12.24
C LEU A 254 18.17 -5.61 -11.48
N TRP A 255 16.96 -5.95 -11.07
CA TRP A 255 16.62 -7.20 -10.39
C TRP A 255 15.92 -8.21 -11.32
N LYS A 256 15.81 -7.90 -12.61
CA LYS A 256 15.26 -8.79 -13.63
C LYS A 256 16.38 -9.35 -14.52
N GLY A 257 16.60 -10.67 -14.46
CA GLY A 257 17.53 -11.37 -15.35
C GLY A 257 19.00 -11.10 -14.99
N ARG A 258 19.90 -11.22 -15.98
CA ARG A 258 21.33 -10.87 -15.85
C ARG A 258 21.56 -9.49 -16.44
N THR A 259 21.36 -8.46 -15.64
CA THR A 259 21.63 -7.06 -15.98
C THR A 259 22.86 -6.56 -15.25
N ASP A 260 23.83 -6.00 -15.98
CA ASP A 260 24.95 -5.26 -15.41
C ASP A 260 24.60 -3.77 -15.35
N PHE A 261 24.63 -3.19 -14.15
CA PHE A 261 24.46 -1.74 -14.00
C PHE A 261 25.81 -1.04 -13.85
N LEU A 262 25.90 0.20 -14.35
CA LEU A 262 26.91 1.17 -13.93
C LEU A 262 26.20 2.43 -13.43
N ILE A 263 26.25 2.66 -12.12
CA ILE A 263 25.57 3.80 -11.49
C ILE A 263 26.64 4.75 -10.96
N ALA A 264 26.76 5.96 -11.51
CA ALA A 264 27.48 7.05 -10.89
C ALA A 264 26.55 7.81 -9.94
N TYR A 265 26.99 8.01 -8.71
CA TYR A 265 26.34 8.87 -7.74
C TYR A 265 27.35 9.90 -7.23
N GLU A 266 27.18 11.13 -7.69
CA GLU A 266 28.08 12.25 -7.37
C GLU A 266 27.85 12.86 -5.99
N PRO A 267 26.60 13.02 -5.49
CA PRO A 267 26.38 13.65 -4.19
C PRO A 267 27.07 12.90 -3.04
N ALA A 268 27.39 13.62 -1.97
CA ALA A 268 27.87 12.97 -0.75
C ALA A 268 26.80 12.02 -0.18
N GLN A 269 27.22 10.87 0.37
CA GLN A 269 26.29 9.89 0.96
C GLN A 269 25.38 10.53 2.04
N THR A 270 25.91 11.47 2.81
CA THR A 270 25.20 12.16 3.88
C THR A 270 24.21 13.22 3.40
N ARG A 271 24.27 13.62 2.12
CA ARG A 271 23.40 14.66 1.54
C ARG A 271 21.95 14.23 1.51
N CYS A 272 21.69 12.98 1.13
CA CYS A 272 20.37 12.34 1.22
C CYS A 272 20.56 10.84 1.42
N ARG A 273 20.38 10.39 2.67
CA ARG A 273 20.60 8.98 3.02
C ARG A 273 19.62 8.04 2.33
N ASP A 274 18.38 8.46 2.11
CA ASP A 274 17.34 7.60 1.52
C ASP A 274 17.68 7.17 0.09
N VAL A 275 18.24 8.08 -0.72
CA VAL A 275 18.70 7.76 -2.08
C VAL A 275 19.91 6.84 -2.01
N SER A 276 20.91 7.15 -1.16
CA SER A 276 22.10 6.29 -1.04
C SER A 276 21.78 4.89 -0.52
N ASP A 277 20.86 4.77 0.44
CA ASP A 277 20.44 3.49 1.00
C ASP A 277 19.60 2.69 -0.02
N ALA A 278 18.80 3.35 -0.88
CA ALA A 278 18.13 2.70 -2.01
C ALA A 278 19.12 2.15 -3.06
N LEU A 279 20.18 2.90 -3.37
CA LEU A 279 21.24 2.44 -4.28
C LEU A 279 22.06 1.30 -3.66
N LEU A 280 22.38 1.39 -2.37
CA LEU A 280 23.01 0.29 -1.63
C LEU A 280 22.14 -0.96 -1.64
N ARG A 281 20.83 -0.82 -1.37
CA ARG A 281 19.86 -1.91 -1.45
C ARG A 281 19.88 -2.58 -2.83
N ALA A 282 19.81 -1.78 -3.90
CA ALA A 282 19.87 -2.28 -5.27
C ALA A 282 21.15 -3.07 -5.52
N ALA A 283 22.29 -2.54 -5.07
CA ALA A 283 23.59 -3.14 -5.30
C ALA A 283 23.86 -4.38 -4.43
N ILE A 284 23.36 -4.41 -3.19
CA ILE A 284 23.46 -5.55 -2.27
C ILE A 284 22.71 -6.77 -2.82
N HIS A 285 21.57 -6.54 -3.48
CA HIS A 285 20.67 -7.59 -3.95
C HIS A 285 20.68 -7.81 -5.46
N GLY A 286 21.46 -7.05 -6.21
CA GLY A 286 21.57 -7.15 -7.66
C GLY A 286 22.42 -8.34 -8.11
N SER A 287 22.19 -8.79 -9.35
CA SER A 287 22.92 -9.92 -9.95
C SER A 287 24.33 -9.59 -10.45
N GLY A 288 24.67 -8.29 -10.57
CA GLY A 288 25.94 -7.80 -11.12
C GLY A 288 25.88 -6.30 -11.41
N GLY A 289 27.03 -5.61 -11.34
CA GLY A 289 27.13 -4.18 -11.63
C GLY A 289 28.10 -3.42 -10.73
N THR A 290 28.32 -2.15 -11.07
CA THR A 290 29.23 -1.23 -10.38
C THR A 290 28.54 0.09 -10.01
N LEU A 291 28.65 0.47 -8.74
CA LEU A 291 28.31 1.78 -8.19
C LEU A 291 29.60 2.61 -8.05
N PHE A 292 29.61 3.80 -8.64
CA PHE A 292 30.73 4.73 -8.67
C PHE A 292 30.40 5.95 -7.82
N VAL A 293 31.24 6.25 -6.82
CA VAL A 293 30.93 7.25 -5.78
C VAL A 293 32.16 8.07 -5.40
N ALA A 294 31.95 9.30 -4.90
CA ALA A 294 33.03 10.19 -4.50
C ALA A 294 33.83 9.68 -3.27
N GLU A 295 33.19 8.96 -2.33
CA GLU A 295 33.80 8.50 -1.07
C GLU A 295 33.58 6.99 -0.83
N PRO A 296 34.21 6.08 -1.60
CA PRO A 296 33.92 4.63 -1.54
C PRO A 296 34.04 4.01 -0.15
N ASP A 297 35.01 4.46 0.66
CA ASP A 297 35.21 3.93 2.02
C ASP A 297 34.01 4.19 2.95
N ARG A 298 33.36 5.36 2.84
CA ARG A 298 32.13 5.65 3.62
C ARG A 298 30.96 4.78 3.19
N TRP A 299 30.85 4.51 1.89
CA TRP A 299 29.85 3.60 1.35
C TRP A 299 30.08 2.17 1.84
N LYS A 300 31.34 1.74 1.90
CA LYS A 300 31.74 0.46 2.48
C LYS A 300 31.41 0.37 3.98
N GLU A 301 31.70 1.39 4.77
CA GLU A 301 31.34 1.41 6.19
C GLU A 301 29.83 1.32 6.41
N ARG A 302 29.05 2.13 5.67
CA ARG A 302 27.58 2.10 5.72
C ARG A 302 27.01 0.77 5.26
N SER A 303 27.52 0.20 4.17
CA SER A 303 27.09 -1.12 3.70
C SER A 303 27.38 -2.20 4.72
N THR A 304 28.53 -2.13 5.40
CA THR A 304 28.91 -3.06 6.46
C THR A 304 28.00 -2.87 7.67
N GLU A 305 27.65 -1.63 8.03
CA GLU A 305 26.67 -1.34 9.08
C GLU A 305 25.30 -1.93 8.75
N ILE A 306 24.84 -1.78 7.50
CA ILE A 306 23.63 -2.41 6.99
C ILE A 306 23.83 -3.94 7.10
N VAL A 307 24.72 -4.56 6.32
CA VAL A 307 24.93 -6.02 6.25
C VAL A 307 25.13 -6.68 7.63
N ASN A 308 26.00 -6.15 8.51
CA ASN A 308 26.25 -6.73 9.84
C ASN A 308 25.04 -6.61 10.76
N LYS A 309 24.25 -5.53 10.64
CA LYS A 309 22.95 -5.42 11.32
C LYS A 309 21.83 -6.13 10.55
N CYS A 310 22.09 -6.66 9.35
CA CYS A 310 21.12 -7.21 8.38
C CYS A 310 21.28 -8.71 8.12
N LEU A 311 21.99 -9.44 8.97
CA LEU A 311 21.87 -10.89 9.01
C LEU A 311 20.47 -11.23 9.50
N GLY A 312 19.50 -11.19 8.59
CA GLY A 312 18.19 -11.81 8.67
C GLY A 312 18.23 -13.27 8.24
N THR A 313 19.34 -13.72 7.63
CA THR A 313 19.58 -15.09 7.15
C THR A 313 21.06 -15.42 7.23
N ASN A 314 21.41 -16.72 7.24
CA ASN A 314 22.78 -17.15 6.98
C ASN A 314 23.09 -16.89 5.50
N TRP A 315 23.75 -15.77 5.21
CA TRP A 315 24.29 -15.50 3.89
C TRP A 315 25.37 -16.56 3.63
N ASP A 316 25.29 -17.30 2.53
CA ASP A 316 26.28 -18.33 2.22
C ASP A 316 27.67 -17.69 1.94
N ARG A 317 28.74 -18.48 1.87
CA ARG A 317 30.09 -17.96 1.56
C ARG A 317 30.24 -17.37 0.15
N SER A 318 29.26 -17.59 -0.73
CA SER A 318 29.16 -17.00 -2.08
C SER A 318 28.30 -15.74 -2.13
N SER A 319 27.54 -15.48 -1.08
CA SER A 319 26.80 -14.27 -0.82
C SER A 319 27.84 -13.22 -0.37
N PRO A 320 27.59 -11.92 -0.56
CA PRO A 320 28.55 -10.85 -0.24
C PRO A 320 28.98 -10.77 1.24
N SER A 321 28.69 -11.78 2.07
CA SER A 321 29.14 -11.92 3.44
C SER A 321 30.56 -12.45 3.52
N LEU A 322 31.52 -11.53 3.69
CA LEU A 322 32.55 -11.50 4.73
C LEU A 322 33.80 -10.74 4.25
N ALA A 323 34.13 -10.85 2.96
CA ALA A 323 35.04 -9.91 2.35
C ALA A 323 34.20 -8.68 2.03
N ALA A 324 34.21 -7.73 2.96
CA ALA A 324 33.66 -6.39 2.81
C ALA A 324 33.67 -5.92 1.35
N ALA A 325 32.68 -5.13 0.93
CA ALA A 325 32.76 -4.27 -0.24
C ALA A 325 34.23 -3.90 -0.56
N THR A 326 34.83 -4.69 -1.43
CA THR A 326 36.20 -4.59 -1.88
C THR A 326 36.05 -4.68 -3.38
N ALA A 327 36.81 -3.84 -4.07
CA ALA A 327 36.66 -3.49 -5.48
C ALA A 327 36.70 -4.66 -6.48
N ARG A 328 36.73 -5.93 -6.05
CA ARG A 328 36.84 -7.10 -6.92
C ARG A 328 35.61 -8.02 -6.96
N THR A 329 34.63 -7.90 -6.05
CA THR A 329 33.43 -8.79 -6.05
C THR A 329 32.11 -8.04 -5.95
N TRP A 330 32.10 -6.84 -5.36
CA TRP A 330 30.99 -5.90 -5.43
C TRP A 330 31.56 -4.64 -6.06
N GLY A 331 31.11 -4.31 -7.28
CA GLY A 331 31.59 -3.15 -8.01
C GLY A 331 31.27 -1.86 -7.23
N LEU A 332 32.12 -1.47 -6.29
CA LEU A 332 32.10 -0.15 -5.67
C LEU A 332 33.42 0.50 -6.04
N GLN A 333 33.35 1.54 -6.87
CA GLN A 333 34.53 2.19 -7.44
C GLN A 333 34.52 3.70 -7.18
N PRO A 334 35.69 4.35 -7.20
CA PRO A 334 35.76 5.81 -7.21
C PRO A 334 35.02 6.41 -8.42
N LEU A 335 34.34 7.53 -8.21
CA LEU A 335 33.62 8.25 -9.27
C LEU A 335 34.52 8.62 -10.47
N THR A 336 35.82 8.79 -10.23
CA THR A 336 36.82 9.08 -11.27
C THR A 336 36.98 7.96 -12.30
N GLU A 337 36.51 6.75 -12.01
CA GLU A 337 36.55 5.61 -12.92
C GLU A 337 35.27 5.48 -13.78
N TYR A 338 34.31 6.41 -13.62
CA TYR A 338 33.06 6.41 -14.39
C TYR A 338 33.17 7.21 -15.69
N GLU A 339 32.83 6.58 -16.82
CA GLU A 339 32.75 7.19 -18.14
C GLU A 339 31.28 7.29 -18.60
N ASP A 340 30.84 8.50 -18.96
CA ASP A 340 29.48 8.76 -19.46
C ASP A 340 29.26 8.20 -20.87
N ALA A 341 28.09 7.62 -21.13
CA ALA A 341 27.60 7.36 -22.48
C ALA A 341 26.90 8.60 -23.10
N GLU A 342 26.97 8.72 -24.43
CA GLU A 342 26.48 9.89 -25.20
C GLU A 342 24.95 10.10 -25.20
N TYR A 343 24.14 9.12 -24.77
CA TYR A 343 22.67 9.16 -24.92
C TYR A 343 21.96 8.73 -23.64
N LEU A 344 21.66 9.68 -22.76
CA LEU A 344 20.97 9.44 -21.49
C LEU A 344 19.73 10.33 -21.38
N VAL A 345 18.59 9.74 -21.02
CA VAL A 345 17.38 10.46 -20.65
C VAL A 345 17.68 11.31 -19.42
N GLU A 346 17.44 12.62 -19.50
CA GLU A 346 17.68 13.57 -18.40
C GLU A 346 16.37 14.04 -17.78
N LYS A 347 16.27 13.92 -16.45
CA LYS A 347 15.16 14.49 -15.67
C LYS A 347 15.58 14.80 -14.24
N GLU A 348 14.97 15.81 -13.64
CA GLU A 348 15.25 16.25 -12.27
C GLU A 348 14.14 15.81 -11.30
N TYR A 349 14.54 15.39 -10.11
CA TYR A 349 13.65 14.86 -9.07
C TYR A 349 14.02 15.48 -7.71
N SER A 350 13.05 15.57 -6.80
CA SER A 350 13.43 15.76 -5.40
C SER A 350 14.10 14.49 -4.85
N PRO A 351 15.01 14.58 -3.86
CA PRO A 351 15.66 13.38 -3.32
C PRO A 351 14.67 12.36 -2.72
N THR A 352 13.61 12.83 -2.05
CA THR A 352 12.55 11.98 -1.48
C THR A 352 11.70 11.30 -2.56
N GLU A 353 11.36 12.02 -3.63
CA GLU A 353 10.65 11.44 -4.78
C GLU A 353 11.51 10.36 -5.45
N LEU A 354 12.79 10.64 -5.67
CA LEU A 354 13.70 9.68 -6.29
C LEU A 354 13.85 8.41 -5.43
N SER A 355 14.13 8.54 -4.13
CA SER A 355 14.27 7.37 -3.24
C SER A 355 12.98 6.55 -3.14
N SER A 356 11.81 7.22 -3.15
CA SER A 356 10.51 6.57 -3.18
C SER A 356 10.33 5.74 -4.46
N ILE A 357 10.57 6.34 -5.64
CA ILE A 357 10.48 5.63 -6.94
C ILE A 357 11.37 4.39 -6.94
N LEU A 358 12.65 4.54 -6.58
CA LEU A 358 13.63 3.44 -6.61
C LEU A 358 13.21 2.29 -5.69
N ASN A 359 12.73 2.57 -4.48
CA ASN A 359 12.29 1.52 -3.57
C ASN A 359 11.01 0.84 -4.04
N THR A 360 10.04 1.61 -4.53
CA THR A 360 8.77 1.06 -5.01
C THR A 360 8.95 0.12 -6.20
N VAL A 361 9.77 0.49 -7.18
CA VAL A 361 10.00 -0.37 -8.37
C VAL A 361 10.69 -1.67 -7.97
N MET A 362 11.62 -1.62 -7.01
CA MET A 362 12.29 -2.79 -6.46
C MET A 362 11.34 -3.68 -5.66
N ASP A 363 10.47 -3.11 -4.82
CA ASP A 363 9.46 -3.84 -4.07
C ASP A 363 8.46 -4.56 -5.01
N LEU A 364 8.06 -3.92 -6.11
CA LEU A 364 7.16 -4.54 -7.10
C LEU A 364 7.80 -5.73 -7.82
N VAL A 365 9.09 -5.64 -8.16
CA VAL A 365 9.83 -6.78 -8.72
C VAL A 365 9.90 -7.93 -7.73
N LEU A 366 10.09 -7.66 -6.44
CA LEU A 366 10.04 -8.70 -5.42
C LEU A 366 8.65 -9.33 -5.28
N LEU A 367 7.58 -8.52 -5.32
CA LEU A 367 6.22 -9.03 -5.26
C LEU A 367 5.92 -9.97 -6.45
N GLU A 368 6.33 -9.58 -7.65
CA GLU A 368 6.24 -10.41 -8.87
C GLU A 368 6.97 -11.75 -8.68
N ARG A 369 8.25 -11.72 -8.29
CA ARG A 369 9.04 -12.94 -8.05
C ARG A 369 8.50 -13.80 -6.91
N LEU A 370 8.03 -13.18 -5.85
CA LEU A 370 7.39 -13.85 -4.72
C LEU A 370 6.13 -14.59 -5.19
N SER A 371 5.32 -13.96 -6.03
CA SER A 371 4.12 -14.57 -6.59
C SER A 371 4.45 -15.70 -7.59
N GLU A 372 5.52 -15.58 -8.38
CA GLU A 372 6.02 -16.67 -9.24
C GLU A 372 6.37 -17.91 -8.39
N PHE A 373 7.20 -17.74 -7.36
CA PHE A 373 7.56 -18.86 -6.48
C PHE A 373 6.37 -19.43 -5.70
N ALA A 374 5.46 -18.58 -5.23
CA ALA A 374 4.23 -19.03 -4.59
C ALA A 374 3.37 -19.84 -5.56
N SER A 375 3.25 -19.44 -6.83
CA SER A 375 2.52 -20.18 -7.86
C SER A 375 3.16 -21.54 -8.14
N GLU A 376 4.48 -21.62 -8.26
CA GLU A 376 5.17 -22.90 -8.46
C GLU A 376 4.91 -23.89 -7.32
N MET A 377 4.82 -23.39 -6.08
CA MET A 377 4.55 -24.23 -4.91
C MET A 377 3.07 -24.60 -4.78
N LEU A 378 2.16 -23.65 -4.98
CA LEU A 378 0.74 -23.80 -4.64
C LEU A 378 -0.12 -24.24 -5.83
N VAL A 379 0.29 -23.92 -7.06
CA VAL A 379 -0.45 -24.26 -8.29
C VAL A 379 0.21 -25.43 -9.01
N ASP A 380 1.52 -25.36 -9.24
CA ASP A 380 2.23 -26.44 -9.97
C ASP A 380 2.52 -27.66 -9.07
N GLY A 381 2.36 -27.53 -7.75
CA GLY A 381 2.62 -28.60 -6.77
C GLY A 381 4.10 -28.99 -6.67
N LYS A 382 5.02 -28.13 -7.14
CA LYS A 382 6.45 -28.38 -7.02
C LYS A 382 6.87 -28.15 -5.57
N SER A 383 7.89 -28.88 -5.11
CA SER A 383 8.49 -28.62 -3.79
C SER A 383 9.06 -27.20 -3.66
N GLY A 384 9.31 -26.55 -4.80
CA GLY A 384 9.81 -25.19 -4.92
C GLY A 384 11.13 -24.97 -4.19
N GLU A 385 11.46 -23.70 -4.00
CA GLU A 385 12.67 -23.24 -3.30
C GLU A 385 12.68 -23.55 -1.79
N LEU A 386 11.52 -23.88 -1.20
CA LEU A 386 11.42 -24.26 0.21
C LEU A 386 11.59 -25.76 0.46
N ALA A 387 11.78 -26.57 -0.60
CA ALA A 387 11.89 -28.02 -0.53
C ALA A 387 10.73 -28.68 0.26
N MET A 388 9.51 -28.18 0.07
CA MET A 388 8.31 -28.60 0.78
C MET A 388 7.15 -28.73 -0.21
N THR A 389 6.47 -29.88 -0.22
CA THR A 389 5.25 -30.08 -1.00
C THR A 389 4.04 -29.84 -0.11
N ILE A 390 3.09 -29.04 -0.59
CA ILE A 390 1.84 -28.73 0.13
C ILE A 390 0.72 -29.58 -0.49
N GLU A 391 -0.11 -30.17 0.36
CA GLU A 391 -1.28 -30.94 -0.07
C GLU A 391 -2.22 -30.07 -0.93
N SER A 392 -2.79 -30.66 -1.98
CA SER A 392 -3.53 -29.96 -3.05
C SER A 392 -4.72 -29.10 -2.59
N GLU A 393 -5.54 -29.57 -1.64
CA GLU A 393 -6.67 -28.83 -1.10
C GLU A 393 -6.18 -27.61 -0.34
N LEU A 394 -5.21 -27.80 0.58
CA LEU A 394 -4.59 -26.71 1.31
C LEU A 394 -3.94 -25.69 0.36
N ALA A 395 -3.19 -26.17 -0.63
CA ALA A 395 -2.48 -25.33 -1.60
C ALA A 395 -3.44 -24.46 -2.43
N THR A 396 -4.56 -25.04 -2.88
CA THR A 396 -5.59 -24.33 -3.65
C THR A 396 -6.19 -23.19 -2.85
N GLU A 397 -6.54 -23.42 -1.58
CA GLU A 397 -7.10 -22.39 -0.70
C GLU A 397 -6.08 -21.31 -0.35
N MET A 398 -4.82 -21.70 -0.11
CA MET A 398 -3.73 -20.75 0.11
C MET A 398 -3.51 -19.85 -1.10
N TRP A 399 -3.61 -20.39 -2.32
CA TRP A 399 -3.45 -19.62 -3.55
C TRP A 399 -4.55 -18.56 -3.71
N VAL A 400 -5.81 -18.90 -3.41
CA VAL A 400 -6.92 -17.92 -3.45
C VAL A 400 -6.64 -16.75 -2.49
N VAL A 401 -6.22 -17.05 -1.26
CA VAL A 401 -5.86 -16.01 -0.27
C VAL A 401 -4.67 -15.18 -0.77
N TRP A 402 -3.66 -15.82 -1.37
CA TRP A 402 -2.51 -15.12 -1.91
C TRP A 402 -2.92 -14.14 -3.03
N GLN A 403 -3.80 -14.54 -3.94
CA GLN A 403 -4.26 -13.65 -5.02
C GLN A 403 -4.95 -12.40 -4.48
N GLU A 404 -5.71 -12.51 -3.38
CA GLU A 404 -6.33 -11.36 -2.72
C GLU A 404 -5.28 -10.44 -2.06
N TRP A 405 -4.31 -11.03 -1.36
CA TRP A 405 -3.24 -10.28 -0.69
C TRP A 405 -2.34 -9.58 -1.72
N GLU A 406 -1.91 -10.31 -2.74
CA GLU A 406 -1.04 -9.86 -3.82
C GLU A 406 -1.66 -8.68 -4.56
N ALA A 407 -2.94 -8.78 -4.94
CA ALA A 407 -3.65 -7.68 -5.60
C ALA A 407 -3.71 -6.43 -4.70
N THR A 408 -3.99 -6.62 -3.40
CA THR A 408 -4.04 -5.52 -2.42
C THR A 408 -2.67 -4.86 -2.25
N LEU A 409 -1.61 -5.66 -2.13
CA LEU A 409 -0.24 -5.22 -1.98
C LEU A 409 0.26 -4.49 -3.24
N ARG A 410 -0.06 -5.01 -4.42
CA ARG A 410 0.29 -4.41 -5.73
C ARG A 410 -0.37 -3.04 -5.92
N ASP A 411 -1.63 -2.91 -5.52
CA ASP A 411 -2.38 -1.65 -5.64
C ASP A 411 -1.93 -0.56 -4.64
N GLN A 412 -1.24 -0.94 -3.57
CA GLN A 412 -0.85 -0.07 -2.47
C GLN A 412 0.66 -0.15 -2.16
N PRO A 413 1.50 0.61 -2.87
CA PRO A 413 2.96 0.56 -2.70
C PRO A 413 3.47 0.84 -1.28
N GLU A 414 2.80 1.72 -0.53
CA GLU A 414 3.15 2.00 0.87
C GLU A 414 2.87 0.79 1.76
N LEU A 415 1.74 0.12 1.55
CA LEU A 415 1.40 -1.12 2.24
C LEU A 415 2.39 -2.24 1.88
N LEU A 416 2.76 -2.37 0.61
CA LEU A 416 3.77 -3.35 0.17
C LEU A 416 5.14 -3.11 0.81
N SER A 417 5.61 -1.86 0.78
CA SER A 417 6.86 -1.46 1.42
C SER A 417 6.82 -1.76 2.92
N HIS A 418 5.74 -1.38 3.61
CA HIS A 418 5.55 -1.67 5.03
C HIS A 418 5.53 -3.18 5.30
N PHE A 419 4.79 -3.95 4.51
CA PHE A 419 4.64 -5.40 4.64
C PHE A 419 6.00 -6.11 4.62
N PHE A 420 6.85 -5.79 3.63
CA PHE A 420 8.20 -6.34 3.54
C PHE A 420 9.13 -5.81 4.63
N ARG A 421 9.11 -4.50 4.93
CA ARG A 421 9.98 -3.92 5.95
C ARG A 421 9.70 -4.49 7.34
N VAL A 422 8.44 -4.65 7.72
CA VAL A 422 8.08 -5.24 9.01
C VAL A 422 8.53 -6.70 9.07
N MET A 423 8.32 -7.49 8.00
CA MET A 423 8.86 -8.86 7.90
C MET A 423 10.38 -8.90 8.10
N MET A 424 11.09 -7.88 7.63
CA MET A 424 12.53 -7.76 7.74
C MET A 424 12.99 -6.94 8.95
N SER A 425 12.10 -6.67 9.91
CA SER A 425 12.41 -5.91 11.13
C SER A 425 12.34 -6.80 12.36
N LYS A 426 13.10 -6.44 13.39
CA LYS A 426 12.78 -6.88 14.75
C LYS A 426 11.66 -5.97 15.27
N ALA A 427 10.96 -6.37 16.33
CA ALA A 427 9.91 -5.57 16.98
C ALA A 427 10.46 -4.30 17.70
N ASP A 428 11.23 -3.47 16.98
CA ASP A 428 11.76 -2.18 17.42
C ASP A 428 11.68 -1.19 16.24
N VAL A 429 10.80 -0.20 16.42
CA VAL A 429 10.52 0.92 15.51
C VAL A 429 11.79 1.60 15.01
N LYS A 430 12.79 1.71 15.88
CA LYS A 430 14.01 2.47 15.62
C LYS A 430 14.90 1.82 14.55
N GLN A 431 14.61 0.57 14.16
CA GLN A 431 15.36 -0.14 13.12
C GLN A 431 14.64 -0.28 11.79
N LEU A 432 13.42 0.26 11.62
CA LEU A 432 12.71 0.28 10.33
C LEU A 432 13.52 0.96 9.21
N GLN A 433 14.44 1.85 9.57
CA GLN A 433 15.37 2.49 8.62
C GLN A 433 16.35 1.49 7.97
N PHE A 434 16.75 0.43 8.69
CA PHE A 434 17.61 -0.62 8.14
C PHE A 434 16.82 -1.72 7.44
N ALA A 435 15.54 -1.89 7.81
CA ALA A 435 14.70 -2.93 7.27
C ALA A 435 14.54 -2.81 5.76
N GLN A 436 14.39 -1.60 5.21
CA GLN A 436 14.24 -1.41 3.75
C GLN A 436 15.44 -1.97 2.97
N ALA A 437 16.67 -1.75 3.46
CA ALA A 437 17.89 -2.23 2.82
C ALA A 437 18.06 -3.77 2.92
N ARG A 438 17.28 -4.45 3.77
CA ARG A 438 17.23 -5.93 3.87
C ARG A 438 16.28 -6.56 2.86
N VAL A 439 15.34 -5.79 2.31
CA VAL A 439 14.29 -6.30 1.43
C VAL A 439 14.88 -6.43 0.01
N GLY A 440 15.10 -7.65 -0.47
CA GLY A 440 15.70 -7.88 -1.79
C GLY A 440 15.78 -9.34 -2.21
N LEU A 441 16.35 -9.59 -3.39
CA LEU A 441 16.36 -10.94 -4.00
C LEU A 441 17.03 -12.00 -3.12
N HIS A 442 18.12 -11.67 -2.42
CA HIS A 442 18.79 -12.61 -1.50
C HIS A 442 17.94 -12.98 -0.27
N THR A 443 17.00 -12.14 0.14
CA THR A 443 16.09 -12.41 1.28
C THR A 443 14.72 -12.91 0.83
N LEU A 444 14.46 -12.90 -0.49
CA LEU A 444 13.18 -13.28 -1.07
C LEU A 444 12.75 -14.70 -0.67
N VAL A 445 13.55 -15.71 -1.01
CA VAL A 445 13.23 -17.10 -0.67
C VAL A 445 13.31 -17.37 0.83
N PRO A 446 14.47 -17.15 1.49
CA PRO A 446 14.65 -17.60 2.86
C PRO A 446 13.75 -16.85 3.84
N CYS A 447 13.47 -15.56 3.65
CA CYS A 447 12.62 -14.76 4.53
C CYS A 447 11.20 -14.61 4.00
N LEU A 448 11.02 -13.96 2.84
CA LEU A 448 9.72 -13.45 2.41
C LEU A 448 8.79 -14.59 1.97
N LEU A 449 9.24 -15.46 1.07
CA LEU A 449 8.47 -16.60 0.56
C LEU A 449 8.08 -17.54 1.70
N ARG A 450 9.05 -17.92 2.54
CA ARG A 450 8.75 -18.75 3.72
C ARG A 450 7.69 -18.12 4.61
N SER A 451 7.80 -16.83 4.89
CA SER A 451 6.86 -16.13 5.77
C SER A 451 5.46 -16.07 5.19
N VAL A 452 5.36 -15.78 3.89
CA VAL A 452 4.08 -15.74 3.18
C VAL A 452 3.42 -17.11 3.15
N ILE A 453 4.15 -18.17 2.77
CA ILE A 453 3.62 -19.54 2.76
C ILE A 453 3.08 -19.95 4.14
N PHE A 454 3.80 -19.61 5.21
CA PHE A 454 3.36 -19.92 6.58
C PHE A 454 2.13 -19.11 6.98
N ALA A 455 2.11 -17.81 6.69
CA ALA A 455 0.98 -16.94 7.00
C ALA A 455 -0.29 -17.35 6.25
N LEU A 456 -0.17 -17.75 4.97
CA LEU A 456 -1.27 -18.28 4.18
C LEU A 456 -1.81 -19.60 4.75
N ALA A 457 -0.92 -20.51 5.15
CA ALA A 457 -1.34 -21.79 5.75
C ALA A 457 -2.07 -21.56 7.08
N ILE A 458 -1.60 -20.62 7.90
CA ILE A 458 -2.29 -20.18 9.13
C ILE A 458 -3.66 -19.57 8.80
N ARG A 459 -3.74 -18.69 7.79
CA ARG A 459 -4.97 -18.02 7.37
C ARG A 459 -6.04 -18.99 6.88
N VAL A 460 -5.65 -20.05 6.19
CA VAL A 460 -6.58 -21.10 5.72
C VAL A 460 -7.06 -21.98 6.87
N CYS A 461 -6.17 -22.30 7.80
CA CYS A 461 -6.45 -23.28 8.85
C CYS A 461 -7.03 -22.68 10.15
N LEU A 462 -7.03 -21.35 10.30
CA LEU A 462 -7.71 -20.64 11.39
C LEU A 462 -8.89 -19.81 10.85
N PRO A 463 -9.98 -19.66 11.62
CA PRO A 463 -11.17 -18.91 11.20
C PRO A 463 -10.97 -17.38 11.30
N TRP A 464 -9.73 -16.90 11.30
CA TRP A 464 -9.40 -15.49 11.51
C TRP A 464 -9.03 -14.85 10.19
N ASP A 465 -9.48 -13.62 9.99
CA ASP A 465 -9.19 -12.90 8.76
C ASP A 465 -7.79 -12.24 8.80
N PHE A 466 -6.75 -13.06 8.66
CA PHE A 466 -5.40 -12.55 8.40
C PHE A 466 -5.37 -11.87 7.03
N ARG A 467 -4.95 -10.61 7.01
CA ARG A 467 -4.72 -9.83 5.79
C ARG A 467 -3.62 -8.79 6.00
N PRO A 468 -2.90 -8.38 4.95
CA PRO A 468 -1.89 -7.33 5.04
C PRO A 468 -2.49 -6.03 5.60
N VAL A 469 -1.76 -5.39 6.49
CA VAL A 469 -2.16 -4.09 7.07
C VAL A 469 -0.94 -3.21 7.27
N MET A 470 -1.16 -1.90 7.17
CA MET A 470 -0.22 -0.88 7.59
C MET A 470 -0.73 -0.31 8.91
N ASP A 471 0.04 -0.50 9.99
CA ASP A 471 -0.35 -0.13 11.35
C ASP A 471 0.84 0.47 12.11
N GLU A 472 0.55 1.40 13.03
CA GLU A 472 1.54 2.14 13.81
C GLU A 472 2.28 1.27 14.86
N ARG A 473 1.74 0.09 15.21
CA ARG A 473 2.29 -0.87 16.20
C ARG A 473 3.23 -1.90 15.59
N HIS A 474 3.82 -1.62 14.42
CA HIS A 474 4.77 -2.53 13.76
C HIS A 474 4.17 -3.89 13.40
N ALA A 475 2.87 -3.89 13.12
CA ALA A 475 2.18 -5.03 12.58
C ALA A 475 2.10 -4.94 11.06
N ASN A 476 2.13 -6.10 10.41
CA ASN A 476 1.97 -6.25 8.97
C ASN A 476 0.80 -7.15 8.60
N ILE A 477 0.11 -7.72 9.60
CA ILE A 477 -1.07 -8.55 9.41
C ILE A 477 -2.13 -8.17 10.46
N VAL A 478 -3.40 -8.04 10.07
CA VAL A 478 -4.52 -7.98 11.03
C VAL A 478 -4.91 -9.41 11.46
N ALA A 479 -5.51 -9.57 12.64
CA ALA A 479 -6.04 -10.86 13.11
C ALA A 479 -7.40 -10.67 13.82
N ARG A 480 -7.99 -11.75 14.36
CA ARG A 480 -9.38 -11.80 14.88
C ARG A 480 -9.76 -10.62 15.79
N HIS A 481 -8.87 -10.27 16.74
CA HIS A 481 -9.11 -9.21 17.72
C HIS A 481 -7.89 -8.33 17.96
N GLY A 482 -7.06 -8.14 16.94
CA GLY A 482 -5.82 -7.39 17.12
C GLY A 482 -4.90 -7.47 15.91
N TYR A 483 -3.62 -7.32 16.17
CA TYR A 483 -2.60 -7.20 15.14
C TYR A 483 -1.49 -8.22 15.31
N ALA A 484 -0.92 -8.65 14.19
CA ALA A 484 0.11 -9.67 14.13
C ALA A 484 1.40 -9.11 13.52
N HIS A 485 2.52 -9.45 14.14
CA HIS A 485 3.85 -9.28 13.57
C HIS A 485 4.25 -10.60 12.89
N LEU A 486 4.26 -10.62 11.57
CA LEU A 486 4.87 -11.68 10.76
C LEU A 486 6.35 -11.35 10.57
N CYS A 487 7.23 -12.06 11.28
CA CYS A 487 8.68 -11.84 11.25
C CYS A 487 9.34 -12.89 10.35
N GLY A 488 9.97 -12.44 9.26
CA GLY A 488 10.69 -13.31 8.33
C GLY A 488 12.17 -13.49 8.66
N LEU A 489 12.66 -12.96 9.78
CA LEU A 489 14.06 -13.04 10.15
C LEU A 489 14.39 -14.44 10.69
N GLN A 490 15.39 -15.10 10.08
CA GLN A 490 16.05 -16.28 10.62
C GLN A 490 17.13 -15.91 11.65
N LEU A 491 17.82 -14.80 11.42
CA LEU A 491 18.87 -14.26 12.26
C LEU A 491 18.52 -12.84 12.72
N ILE A 492 19.01 -12.44 13.90
CA ILE A 492 18.93 -11.07 14.42
C ILE A 492 20.31 -10.71 14.96
N GLU A 493 20.98 -9.76 14.30
CA GLU A 493 22.36 -9.35 14.61
C GLU A 493 23.29 -10.57 14.72
N ALA A 494 23.30 -11.41 13.66
CA ALA A 494 24.10 -12.63 13.52
C ALA A 494 23.73 -13.80 14.45
N VAL A 495 22.67 -13.69 15.25
CA VAL A 495 22.25 -14.73 16.20
C VAL A 495 20.92 -15.33 15.76
N MET A 496 20.76 -16.65 15.85
CA MET A 496 19.52 -17.32 15.46
C MET A 496 18.32 -16.76 16.23
N ILE A 497 17.20 -16.53 15.54
CA ILE A 497 16.00 -15.95 16.15
C ILE A 497 15.52 -16.76 17.36
N VAL A 498 15.66 -18.09 17.33
CA VAL A 498 15.35 -18.99 18.45
C VAL A 498 16.11 -18.64 19.74
N GLN A 499 17.33 -18.13 19.64
CA GLN A 499 18.16 -17.74 20.79
C GLN A 499 17.86 -16.31 21.28
N LYS A 500 17.19 -15.49 20.46
CA LYS A 500 16.91 -14.07 20.77
C LYS A 500 15.46 -13.76 21.05
N VAL A 501 14.52 -14.60 20.63
CA VAL A 501 13.09 -14.29 20.69
C VAL A 501 12.61 -13.92 22.11
N GLN A 502 13.21 -14.51 23.15
CA GLN A 502 12.90 -14.23 24.57
C GLN A 502 13.36 -12.84 25.04
N SER A 503 14.34 -12.22 24.37
CA SER A 503 14.87 -10.90 24.73
C SER A 503 14.26 -9.76 23.92
N LEU A 504 13.39 -10.07 22.96
CA LEU A 504 12.71 -9.08 22.14
C LEU A 504 11.39 -8.65 22.77
N MET A 505 11.09 -7.36 22.69
CA MET A 505 9.80 -6.81 23.11
C MET A 505 8.83 -6.87 21.93
N TRP A 506 7.82 -7.72 22.01
CA TRP A 506 6.78 -7.83 20.99
C TRP A 506 5.56 -7.00 21.41
N GLU A 507 5.18 -6.01 20.59
CA GLU A 507 4.09 -5.07 20.89
C GLU A 507 2.73 -5.50 20.32
N THR A 508 2.71 -6.56 19.50
CA THR A 508 1.53 -7.07 18.80
C THR A 508 0.84 -8.21 19.57
N ASP A 509 -0.46 -8.36 19.39
CA ASP A 509 -1.26 -9.40 20.05
C ASP A 509 -0.87 -10.81 19.59
N TYR A 510 -0.38 -10.92 18.36
CA TYR A 510 0.07 -12.16 17.72
C TYR A 510 1.47 -11.99 17.14
N VAL A 511 2.27 -13.05 17.16
CA VAL A 511 3.60 -13.10 16.56
C VAL A 511 3.73 -14.38 15.73
N ILE A 512 4.05 -14.25 14.45
CA ILE A 512 4.28 -15.38 13.54
C ILE A 512 5.78 -15.49 13.28
N LEU A 513 6.36 -16.64 13.61
CA LEU A 513 7.80 -16.92 13.53
C LEU A 513 8.09 -18.17 12.70
N PRO A 514 8.12 -18.06 11.35
CA PRO A 514 8.34 -19.19 10.44
C PRO A 514 9.70 -19.88 10.60
N HIS A 515 10.69 -19.20 11.19
CA HIS A 515 12.04 -19.72 11.45
C HIS A 515 12.28 -20.21 12.87
N PHE A 516 11.25 -20.21 13.73
CA PHE A 516 11.39 -20.74 15.08
C PHE A 516 11.24 -22.26 15.05
N THR A 517 12.36 -22.99 15.17
CA THR A 517 12.42 -24.44 14.95
C THR A 517 12.68 -25.29 16.21
N ASP A 518 12.60 -24.74 17.43
CA ASP A 518 12.93 -25.49 18.65
C ASP A 518 11.85 -26.54 19.00
N PRO A 519 12.22 -27.83 19.14
CA PRO A 519 11.29 -28.89 19.52
C PRO A 519 11.21 -29.19 21.04
N GLY A 520 11.95 -28.47 21.90
CA GLY A 520 12.15 -28.85 23.31
C GLY A 520 11.82 -27.80 24.37
N GLU A 521 11.70 -26.51 24.00
CA GLU A 521 11.30 -25.47 24.96
C GLU A 521 9.78 -25.25 24.95
N ASP A 522 9.23 -25.22 26.16
CA ASP A 522 7.87 -24.76 26.40
C ASP A 522 7.83 -23.28 25.97
N ILE A 523 7.16 -22.97 24.85
CA ILE A 523 6.70 -21.62 24.45
C ILE A 523 6.27 -20.77 25.70
N PRO A 524 5.72 -21.36 26.77
CA PRO A 524 5.60 -20.77 28.11
C PRO A 524 6.73 -19.92 28.71
N SER A 525 8.00 -20.17 28.43
CA SER A 525 9.13 -19.34 28.93
C SER A 525 9.26 -18.00 28.18
N LEU A 526 8.80 -17.93 26.92
CA LEU A 526 8.89 -16.72 26.08
C LEU A 526 8.13 -15.54 26.66
N SER A 527 7.07 -15.80 27.42
CA SER A 527 6.21 -14.73 27.92
C SER A 527 6.41 -14.33 29.39
N LYS A 528 7.33 -14.99 30.11
CA LYS A 528 7.66 -14.60 31.50
C LYS A 528 8.52 -13.34 31.61
N SER A 529 9.25 -12.94 30.56
CA SER A 529 10.03 -11.68 30.55
C SER A 529 9.19 -10.40 30.43
N PHE A 530 7.86 -10.50 30.26
CA PHE A 530 6.99 -9.35 29.99
C PHE A 530 6.67 -8.50 31.24
N MET A 531 6.93 -8.98 32.46
CA MET A 531 6.52 -8.31 33.70
C MET A 531 7.61 -7.46 34.39
N ASN A 532 8.86 -7.49 33.92
CA ASN A 532 9.97 -6.79 34.60
C ASN A 532 10.32 -5.41 33.99
N GLY A 533 9.59 -4.96 32.97
CA GLY A 533 9.76 -3.62 32.40
C GLY A 533 8.56 -2.74 32.72
N GLU A 534 8.76 -1.66 33.49
CA GLU A 534 7.74 -0.65 33.75
C GLU A 534 7.19 -0.07 32.44
N SER A 535 6.03 -0.56 31.99
CA SER A 535 5.30 0.01 30.85
C SER A 535 4.48 1.21 31.30
N LYS A 536 4.98 2.42 30.96
CA LYS A 536 4.34 3.72 31.21
C LYS A 536 3.21 4.08 30.21
N PHE A 537 2.34 3.15 29.84
CA PHE A 537 1.14 3.50 29.06
C PHE A 537 -0.14 3.05 29.76
N SER A 538 -0.95 4.04 30.14
CA SER A 538 -2.28 3.88 30.75
C SER A 538 -3.19 3.06 29.84
N ARG A 539 -3.33 1.77 30.15
CA ARG A 539 -4.35 0.87 29.61
C ARG A 539 -5.69 1.20 30.27
N LEU A 540 -6.55 1.94 29.59
CA LEU A 540 -7.90 2.24 30.10
C LEU A 540 -9.05 1.82 29.20
N ASP A 541 -8.82 1.27 28.00
CA ASP A 541 -9.92 0.74 27.18
C ASP A 541 -9.53 -0.53 26.40
N LYS A 542 -9.74 -1.68 27.06
CA LYS A 542 -9.89 -3.08 26.59
C LYS A 542 -8.93 -4.10 27.23
N PRO A 543 -9.42 -5.32 27.58
CA PRO A 543 -8.63 -6.34 28.25
C PRO A 543 -7.78 -7.12 27.24
N THR A 544 -6.52 -6.72 27.03
CA THR A 544 -5.44 -7.62 26.62
C THR A 544 -4.28 -7.48 27.59
N ALA A 545 -4.54 -7.85 28.84
CA ALA A 545 -3.55 -7.89 29.91
C ALA A 545 -2.82 -9.26 29.94
N GLY A 546 -2.38 -9.77 28.79
CA GLY A 546 -1.70 -11.07 28.76
C GLY A 546 -0.75 -11.28 27.59
N SER A 547 0.01 -12.37 27.70
CA SER A 547 1.10 -12.77 26.81
C SER A 547 0.67 -12.91 25.33
N PRO A 548 1.44 -12.41 24.33
CA PRO A 548 1.07 -12.57 22.92
C PRO A 548 1.01 -14.03 22.48
N LEU A 549 0.17 -14.34 21.50
CA LEU A 549 0.10 -15.68 20.91
C LEU A 549 1.22 -15.85 19.86
N PHE A 550 2.10 -16.82 20.08
CA PHE A 550 3.13 -17.21 19.14
C PHE A 550 2.64 -18.33 18.21
N LEU A 551 2.81 -18.14 16.90
CA LEU A 551 2.59 -19.14 15.86
C LEU A 551 3.94 -19.44 15.21
N THR A 552 4.49 -20.61 15.51
CA THR A 552 5.88 -20.98 15.22
C THR A 552 5.99 -21.97 14.08
N GLY A 553 7.06 -21.86 13.30
CA GLY A 553 7.41 -22.83 12.27
C GLY A 553 8.21 -24.02 12.76
N ASP A 554 7.82 -24.59 13.89
CA ASP A 554 8.53 -25.69 14.52
C ASP A 554 8.31 -27.03 13.80
N GLY A 555 8.99 -28.07 14.27
CA GLY A 555 8.87 -29.39 13.67
C GLY A 555 7.45 -29.97 13.71
N ALA A 556 6.61 -29.58 14.68
CA ALA A 556 5.23 -30.04 14.74
C ALA A 556 4.37 -29.35 13.69
N PHE A 557 4.51 -28.02 13.53
CA PHE A 557 3.87 -27.29 12.45
C PHE A 557 4.27 -27.84 11.08
N LEU A 558 5.58 -28.04 10.85
CA LEU A 558 6.11 -28.57 9.59
C LEU A 558 5.60 -29.99 9.28
N ARG A 559 5.45 -30.86 10.27
CA ARG A 559 4.82 -32.17 10.06
C ARG A 559 3.33 -32.06 9.74
N ALA A 560 2.62 -31.15 10.41
CA ALA A 560 1.20 -30.95 10.21
C ALA A 560 0.88 -30.37 8.82
N ILE A 561 1.63 -29.38 8.35
CA ILE A 561 1.46 -28.82 6.98
C ILE A 561 1.76 -29.87 5.90
N LEU A 562 2.76 -30.73 6.11
CA LEU A 562 3.07 -31.84 5.20
C LEU A 562 2.02 -32.96 5.22
N ALA A 563 1.34 -33.18 6.36
CA ALA A 563 0.26 -34.15 6.48
C ALA A 563 -1.04 -33.67 5.81
N GLY A 564 -1.23 -32.35 5.72
CA GLY A 564 -2.30 -31.72 4.96
C GLY A 564 -3.19 -30.80 5.80
N LYS A 565 -4.26 -30.31 5.17
CA LYS A 565 -5.14 -29.29 5.76
C LYS A 565 -5.70 -29.68 7.13
N HIS A 566 -6.23 -30.90 7.26
CA HIS A 566 -6.90 -31.35 8.48
C HIS A 566 -5.95 -31.40 9.69
N ASP A 567 -4.78 -31.99 9.51
CA ASP A 567 -3.75 -32.08 10.55
C ASP A 567 -3.22 -30.70 10.95
N LEU A 568 -3.03 -29.81 9.97
CA LEU A 568 -2.61 -28.44 10.24
C LEU A 568 -3.69 -27.65 11.01
N GLN A 569 -4.96 -27.81 10.66
CA GLN A 569 -6.09 -27.24 11.41
C GLN A 569 -6.11 -27.74 12.85
N ALA A 570 -6.01 -29.06 13.06
CA ALA A 570 -6.01 -29.66 14.40
C ALA A 570 -4.82 -29.16 15.24
N HIS A 571 -3.63 -29.09 14.64
CA HIS A 571 -2.44 -28.56 15.30
C HIS A 571 -2.62 -27.10 15.75
N LEU A 572 -3.04 -26.22 14.83
CA LEU A 572 -3.22 -24.80 15.13
C LEU A 572 -4.33 -24.54 16.15
N GLN A 573 -5.44 -25.29 16.07
CA GLN A 573 -6.50 -25.21 17.08
C GLN A 573 -6.00 -25.64 18.46
N GLY A 574 -5.16 -26.67 18.54
CA GLY A 574 -4.50 -27.09 19.78
C GLY A 574 -3.58 -26.01 20.36
N VAL A 575 -2.81 -25.32 19.52
CA VAL A 575 -1.97 -24.18 19.92
C VAL A 575 -2.83 -23.03 20.49
N VAL A 576 -3.90 -22.65 19.79
CA VAL A 576 -4.83 -21.60 20.23
C VAL A 576 -5.51 -21.97 21.55
N ALA A 577 -6.00 -23.20 21.70
CA ALA A 577 -6.67 -23.67 22.92
C ALA A 577 -5.74 -23.60 24.15
N LYS A 578 -4.49 -24.05 24.01
CA LYS A 578 -3.48 -23.97 25.08
C LYS A 578 -3.22 -22.52 25.49
N TRP A 579 -3.15 -21.61 24.52
CA TRP A 579 -2.97 -20.18 24.80
C TRP A 579 -4.18 -19.58 25.53
N ILE A 580 -5.41 -19.88 25.12
CA ILE A 580 -6.63 -19.39 25.80
C ILE A 580 -6.66 -19.85 27.27
N THR A 581 -6.45 -21.15 27.52
CA THR A 581 -6.41 -21.69 28.89
C THR A 581 -5.33 -21.02 29.75
N ARG A 582 -4.23 -20.60 29.14
CA ARG A 582 -3.18 -19.86 29.84
C ARG A 582 -3.61 -18.43 30.18
N GLN A 583 -4.23 -17.72 29.24
CA GLN A 583 -4.75 -16.37 29.47
C GLN A 583 -5.75 -16.36 30.63
N GLU A 584 -6.65 -17.35 30.67
CA GLU A 584 -7.62 -17.50 31.76
C GLU A 584 -6.92 -17.67 33.12
N LYS A 585 -5.91 -18.56 33.20
CA LYS A 585 -5.11 -18.73 34.43
C LYS A 585 -4.34 -17.48 34.85
N GLU A 586 -3.78 -16.73 33.91
CA GLU A 586 -3.05 -15.47 34.20
C GLU A 586 -4.00 -14.40 34.73
N ILE A 587 -5.22 -14.31 34.19
CA ILE A 587 -6.28 -13.41 34.68
C ILE A 587 -6.71 -13.80 36.09
N ASP A 588 -6.98 -15.08 36.35
CA ASP A 588 -7.39 -15.58 37.66
C ASP A 588 -6.32 -15.27 38.74
N GLN A 589 -5.05 -15.52 38.43
CA GLN A 589 -3.93 -15.20 39.34
C GLN A 589 -3.77 -13.69 39.60
N ALA A 590 -3.99 -12.86 38.58
CA ALA A 590 -3.94 -11.40 38.74
C ALA A 590 -5.09 -10.88 39.61
N VAL A 591 -6.29 -11.44 39.48
CA VAL A 591 -7.45 -11.13 40.31
C VAL A 591 -7.24 -11.57 41.76
N GLU A 592 -6.72 -12.79 41.99
CA GLU A 592 -6.38 -13.28 43.34
C GLU A 592 -5.28 -12.44 44.00
N GLY A 593 -4.22 -12.08 43.25
CA GLY A 593 -3.14 -11.22 43.74
C GLY A 593 -3.61 -9.81 44.10
N ALA A 594 -4.52 -9.23 43.31
CA ALA A 594 -5.12 -7.93 43.61
C ALA A 594 -6.03 -7.97 44.86
N ALA A 595 -6.77 -9.07 45.07
CA ALA A 595 -7.63 -9.27 46.23
C ALA A 595 -6.84 -9.52 47.54
N HIS A 596 -5.58 -9.99 47.45
CA HIS A 596 -4.69 -10.11 48.61
C HIS A 596 -3.88 -8.85 48.93
N ALA A 597 -3.81 -7.90 47.99
CA ALA A 597 -3.14 -6.61 48.16
C ALA A 597 -4.08 -5.49 48.66
N SER A 598 -5.40 -5.71 48.60
CA SER A 598 -6.46 -4.88 49.20
C SER A 598 -6.84 -5.38 50.60
#